data_AF-A0AAD9NYY3-F1
#
_entry.id   AF-A0AAD9NYY3-F1
#
_cell.length_a   1.000
_cell.length_b   1.000
_cell.length_c   1.000
_cell.angle_alpha   90.00
_cell.angle_beta   90.00
_cell.angle_gamma   90.00
#
_symmetry.space_group_name_H-M   'P 1'
#
loop_
_entity.id
_entity.type
_entity.pdbx_description
1 polymer ?
#
loop_
_entity_poly.entity_id
_entity_poly.type
_entity_poly.pdbx_seq_one_letter_code
_entity_poly.pdbx_strand_id
1 'polypeptide(L)'
;MTSGDNLQTKARHVRATWGRRCDKLLFASDSRDDNFPTIDINVPTGREHLTAKTMKAFDYVFEYHYDDADWFMKVDDDTYVIVDNLRYFLSSRNSSEPVYFGHIFKKFVRHGYNSGGGGYVLSREALGRLGSRDMYSCVEDQGAEDVEVGRCLHSLGVYTGDTRDALGRSRFHCFESIRHIIGAYPRWYYKYDAFGARKVCRIHILSALIFIRYDIVIFNIRRRTYLYKHEPCMFAPTCTYTHTRNEHKLPHVNTLIRI
;
A
#
# COMPACT_ATOMS: atom_id res chain seq x y z
N MET A 1 9.86 0.24 5.88
CA MET A 1 10.75 1.23 6.51
C MET A 1 10.59 1.12 8.02
N THR A 2 11.68 1.09 8.76
CA THR A 2 11.70 1.04 10.24
C THR A 2 12.83 1.93 10.77
N SER A 3 12.93 2.06 12.08
CA SER A 3 14.12 2.58 12.78
C SER A 3 14.60 1.56 13.82
N GLY A 4 15.80 1.77 14.36
CA GLY A 4 16.36 0.93 15.44
C GLY A 4 15.41 0.75 16.62
N ASP A 5 14.79 1.84 17.08
CA ASP A 5 13.84 1.83 18.21
C ASP A 5 12.57 1.01 17.94
N ASN A 6 12.20 0.84 16.67
CA ASN A 6 10.96 0.16 16.27
C ASN A 6 11.15 -1.33 15.98
N LEU A 7 12.39 -1.84 15.96
CA LEU A 7 12.65 -3.23 15.55
C LEU A 7 11.90 -4.23 16.44
N GLN A 8 12.00 -4.05 17.76
CA GLN A 8 11.39 -4.95 18.74
C GLN A 8 9.92 -4.63 19.02
N THR A 9 9.44 -3.42 18.75
CA THR A 9 8.07 -3.00 19.08
C THR A 9 7.13 -3.12 17.89
N LYS A 10 7.65 -3.04 16.65
CA LYS A 10 6.86 -3.05 15.41
C LYS A 10 7.37 -4.04 14.37
N ALA A 11 8.62 -3.89 13.90
CA ALA A 11 9.12 -4.66 12.75
C ALA A 11 9.09 -6.18 12.98
N ARG A 12 9.34 -6.63 14.22
CA ARG A 12 9.19 -8.06 14.58
C ARG A 12 7.80 -8.62 14.31
N HIS A 13 6.75 -7.81 14.44
CA HIS A 13 5.37 -8.24 14.23
C HIS A 13 5.07 -8.37 12.74
N VAL A 14 5.60 -7.47 11.91
CA VAL A 14 5.59 -7.62 10.44
C VAL A 14 6.26 -8.94 10.05
N ARG A 15 7.48 -9.19 10.56
CA ARG A 15 8.25 -10.41 10.30
C ARG A 15 7.52 -11.68 10.75
N ALA A 16 6.82 -11.63 11.87
CA ALA A 16 6.11 -12.78 12.44
C ALA A 16 4.75 -13.05 11.78
N THR A 17 4.17 -12.08 11.07
CA THR A 17 2.80 -12.15 10.51
C THR A 17 2.81 -12.09 8.98
N TRP A 18 2.31 -11.00 8.39
CA TRP A 18 2.06 -10.90 6.95
C TRP A 18 3.35 -10.91 6.12
N GLY A 19 4.48 -10.48 6.67
CA GLY A 19 5.77 -10.48 5.98
C GLY A 19 6.24 -11.87 5.59
N ARG A 20 5.79 -12.93 6.29
CA ARG A 20 6.09 -14.33 5.95
C ARG A 20 5.51 -14.78 4.60
N ARG A 21 4.56 -14.01 4.05
CA ARG A 21 3.88 -14.30 2.79
C ARG A 21 4.53 -13.57 1.60
N CYS A 22 5.47 -12.66 1.82
CA CYS A 22 6.23 -12.01 0.75
C CYS A 22 7.25 -12.98 0.13
N ASP A 23 7.61 -12.78 -1.13
CA ASP A 23 8.69 -13.57 -1.77
C ASP A 23 10.05 -13.09 -1.25
N LYS A 24 10.19 -11.78 -1.06
CA LYS A 24 11.33 -11.17 -0.37
C LYS A 24 10.85 -10.11 0.63
N LEU A 25 11.43 -10.11 1.82
CA LEU A 25 11.11 -9.15 2.88
C LEU A 25 12.40 -8.48 3.38
N LEU A 26 12.47 -7.17 3.22
CA LEU A 26 13.62 -6.36 3.58
C LEU A 26 13.23 -5.29 4.61
N PHE A 27 14.10 -5.06 5.59
CA PHE A 27 13.89 -4.05 6.63
C PHE A 27 14.94 -2.94 6.51
N ALA A 28 14.65 -1.91 5.72
CA ALA A 28 15.47 -0.70 5.69
C ALA A 28 15.35 0.08 7.01
N SER A 29 16.50 0.37 7.63
CA SER A 29 16.65 0.98 8.96
C SER A 29 17.77 2.03 8.94
N ASP A 30 17.76 2.94 9.91
CA ASP A 30 18.85 3.90 10.20
C ASP A 30 19.98 3.33 11.06
N SER A 31 19.89 2.05 11.39
CA SER A 31 20.89 1.33 12.17
C SER A 31 20.88 -0.15 11.81
N ARG A 32 22.10 -0.71 11.78
CA ARG A 32 22.33 -2.15 11.73
C ARG A 32 22.02 -2.79 13.08
N ASP A 33 21.32 -3.91 13.07
CA ASP A 33 21.11 -4.78 14.24
C ASP A 33 21.55 -6.20 13.87
N ASP A 34 22.48 -6.80 14.61
CA ASP A 34 22.96 -8.15 14.30
C ASP A 34 21.92 -9.25 14.62
N ASN A 35 20.90 -8.94 15.43
CA ASN A 35 19.82 -9.86 15.81
C ASN A 35 18.55 -9.68 14.96
N PHE A 36 18.52 -8.67 14.09
CA PHE A 36 17.39 -8.40 13.21
C PHE A 36 17.92 -8.05 11.81
N PRO A 37 17.51 -8.74 10.73
CA PRO A 37 18.11 -8.57 9.41
C PRO A 37 17.71 -7.21 8.78
N THR A 38 18.32 -6.14 9.27
CA THR A 38 18.14 -4.78 8.77
C THR A 38 19.16 -4.45 7.70
N ILE A 39 18.72 -3.68 6.71
CA ILE A 39 19.61 -2.98 5.79
C ILE A 39 19.81 -1.59 6.38
N ASP A 40 21.05 -1.29 6.73
CA ASP A 40 21.43 0.05 7.14
C ASP A 40 21.53 0.95 5.90
N ILE A 41 20.63 1.93 5.79
CA ILE A 41 20.59 2.86 4.67
C ILE A 41 21.56 4.04 4.82
N ASN A 42 22.29 4.12 5.95
CA ASN A 42 23.28 5.16 6.24
C ASN A 42 22.73 6.60 6.06
N VAL A 43 21.52 6.81 6.56
CA VAL A 43 20.84 8.12 6.60
C VAL A 43 20.58 8.47 8.07
N PRO A 44 20.78 9.72 8.49
CA PRO A 44 20.52 10.12 9.87
C PRO A 44 19.12 9.73 10.36
N THR A 45 19.04 9.43 11.66
CA THR A 45 17.76 9.18 12.33
C THR A 45 16.92 10.46 12.33
N GLY A 46 15.62 10.34 12.09
CA GLY A 46 14.71 11.49 12.01
C GLY A 46 13.55 11.26 11.04
N ARG A 47 12.45 12.00 11.25
CA ARG A 47 11.30 12.00 10.32
C ARG A 47 11.50 12.98 9.16
N GLU A 48 12.31 13.98 9.37
CA GLU A 48 12.76 14.96 8.39
C GLU A 48 13.57 14.32 7.25
N HIS A 49 14.18 13.15 7.51
CA HIS A 49 14.98 12.40 6.54
C HIS A 49 14.22 11.24 5.87
N LEU A 50 12.88 11.15 6.00
CA LEU A 50 12.11 10.05 5.43
C LEU A 50 12.25 9.92 3.91
N THR A 51 12.38 11.05 3.21
CA THR A 51 12.65 11.09 1.78
C THR A 51 13.97 10.42 1.47
N ALA A 52 15.08 10.83 2.11
CA ALA A 52 16.39 10.20 1.93
C ALA A 52 16.39 8.71 2.27
N LYS A 53 15.77 8.33 3.38
CA LYS A 53 15.65 6.92 3.77
C LYS A 53 14.96 6.09 2.68
N THR A 54 13.90 6.64 2.09
CA THR A 54 13.13 5.96 1.06
C THR A 54 13.86 5.90 -0.28
N MET A 55 14.46 7.01 -0.71
CA MET A 55 15.26 7.05 -1.95
C MET A 55 16.45 6.09 -1.87
N LYS A 56 17.17 6.08 -0.75
CA LYS A 56 18.27 5.12 -0.52
C LYS A 56 17.82 3.67 -0.43
N ALA A 57 16.66 3.40 0.15
CA ALA A 57 16.09 2.06 0.15
C ALA A 57 15.74 1.59 -1.28
N PHE A 58 15.19 2.47 -2.13
CA PHE A 58 14.95 2.13 -3.53
C PHE A 58 16.23 1.97 -4.34
N ASP A 59 17.26 2.79 -4.11
CA ASP A 59 18.58 2.62 -4.72
C ASP A 59 19.15 1.24 -4.40
N TYR A 60 19.09 0.83 -3.12
CA TYR A 60 19.53 -0.49 -2.69
C TYR A 60 18.73 -1.62 -3.35
N VAL A 61 17.40 -1.51 -3.37
CA VAL A 61 16.55 -2.53 -4.01
C VAL A 61 16.80 -2.62 -5.50
N PHE A 62 17.04 -1.50 -6.18
CA PHE A 62 17.42 -1.48 -7.58
C PHE A 62 18.78 -2.14 -7.82
N GLU A 63 19.79 -1.83 -6.99
CA GLU A 63 21.14 -2.38 -7.16
C GLU A 63 21.21 -3.89 -6.91
N TYR A 64 20.52 -4.37 -5.87
CA TYR A 64 20.71 -5.75 -5.38
C TYR A 64 19.54 -6.69 -5.64
N HIS A 65 18.34 -6.17 -5.94
CA HIS A 65 17.11 -6.95 -5.96
C HIS A 65 16.21 -6.66 -7.17
N TYR A 66 16.66 -5.87 -8.14
CA TYR A 66 15.86 -5.53 -9.31
C TYR A 66 15.36 -6.76 -10.07
N ASP A 67 16.19 -7.80 -10.22
CA ASP A 67 15.86 -9.04 -10.94
C ASP A 67 15.12 -10.10 -10.10
N ASP A 68 14.96 -9.85 -8.81
CA ASP A 68 14.34 -10.81 -7.89
C ASP A 68 12.81 -10.78 -7.92
N ALA A 69 12.20 -9.65 -8.31
CA ALA A 69 10.75 -9.43 -8.23
C ALA A 69 10.17 -8.69 -9.44
N ASP A 70 8.85 -8.82 -9.63
CA ASP A 70 8.12 -8.11 -10.68
C ASP A 70 7.47 -6.81 -10.15
N TRP A 71 7.27 -6.73 -8.82
CA TRP A 71 6.65 -5.61 -8.12
C TRP A 71 7.39 -5.32 -6.82
N PHE A 72 7.55 -4.04 -6.48
CA PHE A 72 8.35 -3.59 -5.34
C PHE A 72 7.51 -2.72 -4.42
N MET A 73 7.23 -3.19 -3.20
CA MET A 73 6.36 -2.50 -2.26
C MET A 73 7.14 -1.79 -1.14
N LYS A 74 6.88 -0.49 -0.97
CA LYS A 74 7.27 0.26 0.23
C LYS A 74 6.08 0.36 1.18
N VAL A 75 6.31 0.01 2.43
CA VAL A 75 5.39 0.19 3.57
C VAL A 75 6.16 0.59 4.82
N ASP A 76 5.44 1.18 5.77
CA ASP A 76 5.98 1.49 7.10
C ASP A 76 5.77 0.31 8.07
N ASP A 77 6.52 0.29 9.16
CA ASP A 77 6.52 -0.80 10.16
C ASP A 77 5.21 -0.93 10.96
N ASP A 78 4.29 0.00 10.81
CA ASP A 78 2.93 0.00 11.37
C ASP A 78 1.82 -0.25 10.31
N THR A 79 2.20 -0.64 9.09
CA THR A 79 1.26 -1.04 8.04
C THR A 79 1.01 -2.55 8.04
N TYR A 80 -0.24 -2.96 7.75
CA TYR A 80 -0.60 -4.38 7.54
C TYR A 80 -0.99 -4.64 6.08
N VAL A 81 -0.40 -5.68 5.47
CA VAL A 81 -0.66 -6.05 4.08
C VAL A 81 -1.31 -7.42 3.99
N ILE A 82 -2.44 -7.50 3.28
CA ILE A 82 -3.02 -8.80 2.89
C ILE A 82 -2.36 -9.22 1.58
N VAL A 83 -1.20 -9.86 1.67
CA VAL A 83 -0.34 -10.17 0.50
C VAL A 83 -1.09 -10.94 -0.58
N ASP A 84 -1.97 -11.88 -0.24
CA ASP A 84 -2.80 -12.60 -1.23
C ASP A 84 -3.70 -11.66 -2.05
N ASN A 85 -4.30 -10.66 -1.41
CA ASN A 85 -5.15 -9.69 -2.08
C ASN A 85 -4.31 -8.76 -2.96
N LEU A 86 -3.09 -8.44 -2.53
CA LEU A 86 -2.15 -7.66 -3.32
C LEU A 86 -1.73 -8.44 -4.57
N ARG A 87 -1.29 -9.70 -4.43
CA ARG A 87 -0.98 -10.59 -5.56
C ARG A 87 -2.16 -10.70 -6.53
N TYR A 88 -3.37 -10.92 -6.00
CA TYR A 88 -4.56 -10.97 -6.84
C TYR A 88 -4.76 -9.67 -7.65
N PHE A 89 -4.61 -8.50 -7.03
CA PHE A 89 -4.72 -7.22 -7.73
C PHE A 89 -3.63 -7.03 -8.81
N LEU A 90 -2.39 -7.43 -8.52
CA LEU A 90 -1.26 -7.28 -9.43
C LEU A 90 -1.27 -8.32 -10.56
N SER A 91 -2.00 -9.42 -10.42
CA SER A 91 -2.05 -10.52 -11.41
C SER A 91 -2.56 -10.12 -12.78
N SER A 92 -3.36 -9.06 -12.84
CA SER A 92 -3.90 -8.51 -14.08
C SER A 92 -3.19 -7.21 -14.49
N ARG A 93 -1.98 -6.95 -13.99
CA ARG A 93 -1.20 -5.73 -14.26
C ARG A 93 0.11 -6.08 -14.95
N ASN A 94 0.58 -5.16 -15.80
CA ASN A 94 1.84 -5.31 -16.52
C ASN A 94 2.96 -4.60 -15.75
N SER A 95 3.93 -5.36 -15.24
CA SER A 95 5.08 -4.81 -14.50
C SER A 95 6.10 -4.11 -15.41
N SER A 96 5.99 -4.23 -16.74
CA SER A 96 6.80 -3.50 -17.71
C SER A 96 6.24 -2.12 -18.07
N GLU A 97 5.06 -1.75 -17.54
CA GLU A 97 4.52 -0.40 -17.70
C GLU A 97 5.07 0.53 -16.61
N PRO A 98 5.34 1.82 -16.89
CA PRO A 98 5.84 2.78 -15.91
C PRO A 98 4.71 3.24 -14.98
N VAL A 99 4.25 2.33 -14.13
CA VAL A 99 3.12 2.54 -13.22
C VAL A 99 3.49 2.23 -11.78
N TYR A 100 2.87 2.93 -10.84
CA TYR A 100 2.91 2.59 -9.42
C TYR A 100 1.52 2.75 -8.78
N PHE A 101 1.25 1.91 -7.79
CA PHE A 101 -0.06 1.71 -7.20
C PHE A 101 -0.06 2.04 -5.72
N GLY A 102 -1.12 2.67 -5.24
CA GLY A 102 -1.29 3.00 -3.84
C GLY A 102 -2.60 3.76 -3.61
N HIS A 103 -2.63 4.53 -2.53
CA HIS A 103 -3.72 5.47 -2.28
C HIS A 103 -3.40 6.85 -2.85
N ILE A 104 -4.09 7.25 -3.92
CA ILE A 104 -3.75 8.44 -4.68
C ILE A 104 -4.32 9.71 -4.03
N PHE A 105 -3.44 10.66 -3.71
CA PHE A 105 -3.78 12.05 -3.45
C PHE A 105 -3.38 12.94 -4.63
N LYS A 106 -4.15 13.99 -4.91
CA LYS A 106 -3.92 14.91 -6.06
C LYS A 106 -3.54 16.34 -5.69
N LYS A 107 -3.33 16.64 -4.40
CA LYS A 107 -3.05 18.03 -3.97
C LYS A 107 -1.74 18.60 -4.53
N PHE A 108 -0.66 17.83 -4.51
CA PHE A 108 0.71 18.37 -4.67
C PHE A 108 1.40 17.95 -5.97
N VAL A 109 0.86 16.95 -6.67
CA VAL A 109 1.42 16.40 -7.92
C VAL A 109 0.30 16.30 -8.94
N ARG A 110 0.51 16.84 -10.15
CA ARG A 110 -0.51 16.99 -11.19
C ARG A 110 -1.23 15.67 -11.53
N HIS A 111 -0.48 14.57 -11.58
CA HIS A 111 -1.00 13.22 -11.86
C HIS A 111 -1.13 12.36 -10.58
N GLY A 112 -1.15 13.02 -9.43
CA GLY A 112 -1.26 12.39 -8.12
C GLY A 112 0.04 11.79 -7.59
N TYR A 113 0.03 11.52 -6.30
CA TYR A 113 1.06 10.82 -5.54
C TYR A 113 0.41 9.80 -4.61
N ASN A 114 1.09 8.70 -4.32
CA ASN A 114 0.56 7.66 -3.45
C ASN A 114 0.98 7.90 -2.00
N SER A 115 0.04 7.84 -1.07
CA SER A 115 0.31 8.09 0.36
C SER A 115 1.30 7.10 0.97
N GLY A 116 2.27 7.62 1.73
CA GLY A 116 3.30 6.81 2.39
C GLY A 116 2.71 5.82 3.40
N GLY A 117 1.80 6.28 4.26
CA GLY A 117 1.21 5.45 5.32
C GLY A 117 0.24 4.37 4.84
N GLY A 118 -0.26 4.48 3.59
CA GLY A 118 -1.03 3.39 2.97
C GLY A 118 -0.15 2.34 2.28
N GLY A 119 1.14 2.63 2.15
CA GLY A 119 2.06 1.91 1.28
C GLY A 119 1.80 2.15 -0.20
N TYR A 120 2.82 1.87 -1.00
CA TYR A 120 2.73 1.92 -2.45
C TYR A 120 3.66 0.90 -3.10
N VAL A 121 3.30 0.50 -4.32
CA VAL A 121 3.91 -0.58 -5.08
C VAL A 121 4.37 -0.06 -6.43
N LEU A 122 5.66 -0.16 -6.70
CA LEU A 122 6.24 0.17 -7.99
C LEU A 122 6.24 -1.08 -8.87
N SER A 123 5.90 -0.89 -10.14
CA SER A 123 6.24 -1.86 -11.19
C SER A 123 7.76 -1.98 -11.34
N ARG A 124 8.21 -3.07 -11.96
CA ARG A 124 9.61 -3.24 -12.34
C ARG A 124 10.11 -2.08 -13.21
N GLU A 125 9.36 -1.66 -14.22
CA GLU A 125 9.72 -0.50 -15.05
C GLU A 125 9.82 0.80 -14.22
N ALA A 126 8.90 1.03 -13.27
CA ALA A 126 8.95 2.20 -12.40
C ALA A 126 10.20 2.22 -11.50
N LEU A 127 10.55 1.08 -10.89
CA LEU A 127 11.78 0.98 -10.11
C LEU A 127 13.02 1.17 -10.99
N GLY A 128 13.01 0.63 -12.21
CA GLY A 128 14.11 0.76 -13.16
C GLY A 128 14.43 2.22 -13.46
N ARG A 129 13.39 3.01 -13.78
CA ARG A 129 13.54 4.46 -14.02
C ARG A 129 13.96 5.22 -12.77
N LEU A 130 13.43 4.85 -11.61
CA LEU A 130 13.78 5.49 -10.35
C LEU A 130 15.24 5.22 -10.01
N GLY A 131 15.71 3.98 -10.09
CA GLY A 131 17.08 3.60 -9.78
C GLY A 131 18.11 4.10 -10.78
N SER A 132 17.74 4.27 -12.05
CA SER A 132 18.60 4.83 -13.10
C SER A 132 18.46 6.36 -13.25
N ARG A 133 17.83 7.05 -12.30
CA ARG A 133 17.61 8.50 -12.36
C ARG A 133 18.91 9.29 -12.28
N ASP A 134 18.95 10.45 -12.93
CA ASP A 134 20.03 11.41 -12.68
C ASP A 134 19.87 12.05 -11.30
N MET A 135 21.00 12.32 -10.62
CA MET A 135 21.05 12.91 -9.28
C MET A 135 20.29 14.25 -9.15
N TYR A 136 20.11 14.98 -10.24
CA TYR A 136 19.44 16.29 -10.27
C TYR A 136 17.94 16.21 -10.62
N SER A 137 17.44 15.03 -11.00
CA SER A 137 16.05 14.86 -11.43
C SER A 137 15.07 14.80 -10.27
N CYS A 138 15.55 14.49 -9.08
CA CYS A 138 14.74 14.21 -7.90
C CYS A 138 15.32 14.85 -6.64
N VAL A 139 14.41 15.20 -5.72
CA VAL A 139 14.80 15.63 -4.36
C VAL A 139 15.21 14.39 -3.58
N GLU A 140 16.48 14.33 -3.18
CA GLU A 140 17.02 13.19 -2.45
C GLU A 140 16.78 13.27 -0.93
N ASP A 141 16.53 14.45 -0.38
CA ASP A 141 16.15 14.62 1.03
C ASP A 141 15.31 15.88 1.24
N GLN A 142 14.58 15.95 2.37
CA GLN A 142 13.59 16.98 2.73
C GLN A 142 12.20 16.73 2.11
N GLY A 143 11.23 17.57 2.51
CA GLY A 143 9.85 17.48 2.06
C GLY A 143 9.06 16.34 2.70
N ALA A 144 7.87 16.09 2.17
CA ALA A 144 7.08 14.92 2.54
C ALA A 144 7.45 13.77 1.60
N GLU A 145 7.96 12.68 2.15
CA GLU A 145 8.46 11.51 1.41
C GLU A 145 7.54 11.07 0.27
N ASP A 146 6.26 10.88 0.57
CA ASP A 146 5.28 10.42 -0.41
C ASP A 146 5.03 11.42 -1.56
N VAL A 147 5.09 12.72 -1.24
CA VAL A 147 5.00 13.79 -2.23
C VAL A 147 6.26 13.86 -3.08
N GLU A 148 7.46 13.82 -2.48
CA GLU A 148 8.72 13.93 -3.22
C GLU A 148 8.97 12.71 -4.11
N VAL A 149 8.71 11.50 -3.61
CA VAL A 149 8.73 10.28 -4.42
C VAL A 149 7.72 10.38 -5.57
N GLY A 150 6.50 10.86 -5.29
CA GLY A 150 5.50 11.07 -6.32
C GLY A 150 5.91 12.10 -7.38
N ARG A 151 6.60 13.17 -7.01
CA ARG A 151 7.15 14.16 -7.96
C ARG A 151 8.26 13.57 -8.81
N CYS A 152 9.19 12.85 -8.18
CA CYS A 152 10.30 12.18 -8.85
C CYS A 152 9.79 11.14 -9.87
N LEU A 153 8.89 10.26 -9.46
CA LEU A 153 8.27 9.30 -10.38
C LEU A 153 7.54 10.02 -11.53
N HIS A 154 6.84 11.11 -11.24
CA HIS A 154 6.17 11.89 -12.27
C HIS A 154 7.16 12.50 -13.29
N SER A 155 8.30 13.05 -12.84
CA SER A 155 9.32 13.62 -13.75
C SER A 155 9.98 12.54 -14.62
N LEU A 156 10.06 11.30 -14.12
CA LEU A 156 10.57 10.13 -14.83
C LEU A 156 9.51 9.45 -15.74
N GLY A 157 8.33 10.07 -15.89
CA GLY A 157 7.25 9.53 -16.73
C GLY A 157 6.58 8.29 -16.14
N VAL A 158 6.66 8.09 -14.82
CA VAL A 158 5.93 7.07 -14.07
C VAL A 158 4.64 7.68 -13.50
N TYR A 159 3.52 6.98 -13.67
CA TYR A 159 2.20 7.51 -13.30
C TYR A 159 1.46 6.64 -12.28
N THR A 160 0.55 7.26 -11.53
CA THR A 160 -0.31 6.52 -10.60
C THR A 160 -1.36 5.71 -11.35
N GLY A 161 -1.58 4.46 -10.93
CA GLY A 161 -2.64 3.61 -11.48
C GLY A 161 -3.83 3.44 -10.53
N ASP A 162 -5.04 3.29 -11.09
CA ASP A 162 -6.26 3.10 -10.29
C ASP A 162 -6.24 1.76 -9.54
N THR A 163 -6.32 1.83 -8.22
CA THR A 163 -6.29 0.67 -7.32
C THR A 163 -7.67 0.26 -6.82
N ARG A 164 -8.74 0.96 -7.20
CA ARG A 164 -10.08 0.66 -6.70
C ARG A 164 -10.59 -0.69 -7.20
N ASP A 165 -11.47 -1.31 -6.44
CA ASP A 165 -12.18 -2.50 -6.87
C ASP A 165 -13.33 -2.19 -7.84
N ALA A 166 -14.02 -3.24 -8.31
CA ALA A 166 -15.15 -3.11 -9.24
C ALA A 166 -16.32 -2.28 -8.68
N LEU A 167 -16.37 -2.05 -7.36
CA LEU A 167 -17.37 -1.22 -6.69
C LEU A 167 -16.84 0.20 -6.40
N GLY A 168 -15.64 0.54 -6.89
CA GLY A 168 -15.01 1.84 -6.66
C GLY A 168 -14.42 2.00 -5.26
N ARG A 169 -14.22 0.92 -4.50
CA ARG A 169 -13.68 0.97 -3.12
C ARG A 169 -12.16 0.91 -3.15
N SER A 170 -11.53 1.69 -2.28
CA SER A 170 -10.07 1.75 -2.19
C SER A 170 -9.47 0.43 -1.66
N ARG A 171 -8.31 0.03 -2.19
CA ARG A 171 -7.51 -1.12 -1.70
C ARG A 171 -6.36 -0.72 -0.78
N PHE A 172 -5.97 0.55 -0.81
CA PHE A 172 -4.87 1.12 -0.04
C PHE A 172 -5.44 2.17 0.92
N HIS A 173 -5.09 2.06 2.19
CA HIS A 173 -5.73 2.82 3.26
C HIS A 173 -4.69 3.55 4.10
N CYS A 174 -4.74 4.88 4.09
CA CYS A 174 -3.70 5.73 4.71
C CYS A 174 -3.92 6.02 6.20
N PHE A 175 -4.92 5.40 6.82
CA PHE A 175 -5.24 5.62 8.22
C PHE A 175 -5.29 4.30 8.97
N GLU A 176 -5.09 4.40 10.28
CA GLU A 176 -5.30 3.30 11.20
C GLU A 176 -6.68 2.68 11.02
N SER A 177 -6.75 1.35 11.14
CA SER A 177 -7.97 0.56 10.95
C SER A 177 -9.17 1.10 11.73
N ILE A 178 -8.98 1.60 12.95
CA ILE A 178 -10.04 2.17 13.77
C ILE A 178 -10.73 3.35 13.07
N ARG A 179 -9.98 4.18 12.33
CA ARG A 179 -10.52 5.32 11.59
C ARG A 179 -11.46 4.87 10.46
N HIS A 180 -11.15 3.73 9.85
CA HIS A 180 -12.00 3.11 8.82
C HIS A 180 -13.26 2.47 9.40
N ILE A 181 -13.19 1.93 10.63
CA ILE A 181 -14.36 1.37 11.32
C ILE A 181 -15.34 2.48 11.70
N ILE A 182 -14.85 3.58 12.27
CA ILE A 182 -15.69 4.71 12.71
C ILE A 182 -16.17 5.58 11.54
N GLY A 183 -15.53 5.52 10.37
CA GLY A 183 -15.87 6.33 9.20
C GLY A 183 -15.61 7.83 9.39
N ALA A 184 -14.65 8.21 10.24
CA ALA A 184 -14.38 9.59 10.61
C ALA A 184 -13.01 10.05 10.10
N TYR A 185 -13.00 10.75 8.97
CA TYR A 185 -11.78 11.26 8.35
C TYR A 185 -11.63 12.77 8.51
N PRO A 186 -10.39 13.30 8.59
CA PRO A 186 -10.17 14.74 8.63
C PRO A 186 -10.63 15.40 7.33
N ARG A 187 -11.06 16.67 7.40
CA ARG A 187 -11.63 17.38 6.24
C ARG A 187 -10.70 17.43 5.02
N TRP A 188 -9.39 17.53 5.26
CA TRP A 188 -8.40 17.58 4.18
C TRP A 188 -8.40 16.30 3.34
N TYR A 189 -8.73 15.14 3.93
CA TYR A 189 -8.75 13.86 3.23
C TYR A 189 -9.69 13.87 2.05
N TYR A 190 -10.93 14.33 2.26
CA TYR A 190 -11.94 14.44 1.22
C TYR A 190 -11.55 15.41 0.10
N LYS A 191 -10.74 16.43 0.41
CA LYS A 191 -10.26 17.40 -0.57
C LYS A 191 -9.11 16.84 -1.41
N TYR A 192 -8.27 15.98 -0.83
CA TYR A 192 -7.02 15.56 -1.46
C TYR A 192 -7.16 14.23 -2.20
N ASP A 193 -8.11 13.38 -1.79
CA ASP A 193 -8.37 12.08 -2.42
C ASP A 193 -8.67 12.23 -3.92
N ALA A 194 -7.98 11.43 -4.72
CA ALA A 194 -8.01 11.52 -6.17
C ALA A 194 -9.36 11.17 -6.83
N PHE A 195 -10.21 10.46 -6.09
CA PHE A 195 -11.43 9.83 -6.57
C PHE A 195 -12.69 10.31 -5.82
N GLY A 196 -12.54 11.31 -4.95
CA GLY A 196 -13.61 11.83 -4.12
C GLY A 196 -14.01 10.86 -3.03
N ALA A 197 -13.18 10.75 -1.98
CA ALA A 197 -13.50 9.97 -0.80
C ALA A 197 -14.92 10.28 -0.28
N ARG A 198 -15.65 9.24 0.10
CA ARG A 198 -17.03 9.37 0.59
C ARG A 198 -17.08 9.07 2.08
N LYS A 199 -17.92 9.82 2.79
CA LYS A 199 -18.19 9.55 4.20
C LYS A 199 -18.99 8.25 4.31
N VAL A 200 -18.45 7.26 5.00
CA VAL A 200 -19.16 6.02 5.30
C VAL A 200 -19.88 6.22 6.63
N CYS A 201 -21.20 6.13 6.64
CA CYS A 201 -21.97 6.12 7.87
C CYS A 201 -21.85 4.74 8.52
N ARG A 202 -21.18 4.67 9.69
CA ARG A 202 -21.12 3.55 10.65
C ARG A 202 -21.07 2.13 10.05
N ILE A 203 -19.92 1.47 10.18
CA ILE A 203 -19.93 0.01 10.17
C ILE A 203 -20.35 -0.44 11.59
N HIS A 204 -21.57 -0.96 11.75
CA HIS A 204 -21.98 -1.62 12.98
C HIS A 204 -21.18 -2.92 13.15
N ILE A 205 -20.05 -2.86 13.85
CA ILE A 205 -19.32 -4.07 14.28
C ILE A 205 -19.47 -4.19 15.80
N LEU A 206 -20.21 -5.21 16.24
CA LEU A 206 -20.16 -5.71 17.61
C LEU A 206 -18.76 -6.26 17.88
N SER A 207 -18.13 -5.79 18.95
CA SER A 207 -16.86 -6.27 19.55
C SER A 207 -15.57 -5.96 18.77
N ALA A 208 -14.85 -4.94 19.27
CA ALA A 208 -13.47 -4.62 18.94
C ALA A 208 -12.50 -5.40 19.85
N LEU A 209 -11.71 -6.31 19.27
CA LEU A 209 -10.47 -6.82 19.86
C LEU A 209 -9.42 -6.82 18.75
N ILE A 210 -8.48 -5.90 18.85
CA ILE A 210 -7.63 -5.41 17.77
C ILE A 210 -6.19 -5.91 17.98
N PHE A 211 -5.55 -6.24 16.86
CA PHE A 211 -4.13 -6.57 16.63
C PHE A 211 -3.68 -8.04 16.71
N ILE A 212 -3.94 -8.84 17.76
CA ILE A 212 -3.63 -10.30 17.68
C ILE A 212 -4.66 -11.07 16.82
N ARG A 213 -5.81 -10.44 16.58
CA ARG A 213 -6.92 -11.04 15.85
C ARG A 213 -6.91 -10.79 14.34
N TYR A 214 -5.97 -10.07 13.72
CA TYR A 214 -6.09 -9.81 12.28
C TYR A 214 -5.82 -11.04 11.39
N ASP A 215 -4.87 -11.92 11.72
CA ASP A 215 -4.79 -13.22 11.02
C ASP A 215 -6.03 -14.07 11.34
N ILE A 216 -6.46 -14.17 12.61
CA ILE A 216 -7.64 -14.99 12.98
C ILE A 216 -8.95 -14.46 12.40
N VAL A 217 -9.19 -13.15 12.39
CA VAL A 217 -10.44 -12.51 11.96
C VAL A 217 -10.50 -12.42 10.44
N ILE A 218 -9.42 -12.05 9.75
CA ILE A 218 -9.44 -12.04 8.28
C ILE A 218 -9.46 -13.46 7.71
N PHE A 219 -8.73 -14.43 8.30
CA PHE A 219 -8.74 -15.81 7.79
C PHE A 219 -9.92 -16.65 8.25
N ASN A 220 -10.42 -16.57 9.50
CA ASN A 220 -11.62 -17.36 9.87
C ASN A 220 -12.91 -16.85 9.23
N ILE A 221 -12.95 -15.59 8.79
CA ILE A 221 -14.10 -15.09 8.00
C ILE A 221 -14.13 -15.72 6.59
N ARG A 222 -13.00 -16.21 6.04
CA ARG A 222 -12.99 -16.92 4.74
C ARG A 222 -13.71 -18.28 4.75
N ARG A 223 -14.10 -18.83 5.92
CA ARG A 223 -14.93 -20.05 6.00
C ARG A 223 -16.45 -19.79 6.06
N ARG A 224 -16.89 -18.53 6.12
CA ARG A 224 -18.32 -18.19 5.99
C ARG A 224 -18.48 -16.98 5.08
N THR A 225 -18.96 -17.25 3.88
CA THR A 225 -19.53 -16.27 2.94
C THR A 225 -20.43 -15.29 3.67
N TYR A 226 -19.99 -14.04 3.83
CA TYR A 226 -20.89 -12.91 4.09
C TYR A 226 -20.63 -11.83 3.05
N LEU A 227 -21.60 -11.70 2.16
CA LEU A 227 -21.76 -10.56 1.27
C LEU A 227 -21.94 -9.30 2.13
N TYR A 228 -20.91 -8.45 2.23
CA TYR A 228 -21.09 -7.11 2.77
C TYR A 228 -21.84 -6.26 1.73
N LYS A 229 -23.16 -6.11 1.93
CA LYS A 229 -23.96 -5.10 1.22
C LYS A 229 -23.62 -3.72 1.78
N HIS A 230 -23.11 -2.84 0.93
CA HIS A 230 -23.13 -1.40 1.17
C HIS A 230 -24.49 -0.87 0.70
N GLU A 231 -25.33 -0.38 1.61
CA GLU A 231 -26.51 0.39 1.21
C GLU A 231 -26.17 1.89 1.21
N PRO A 232 -26.34 2.61 0.08
CA PRO A 232 -26.34 4.06 0.09
C PRO A 232 -27.61 4.58 0.77
N CYS A 233 -27.49 5.64 1.58
CA CYS A 233 -28.64 6.32 2.16
C CYS A 233 -29.51 6.95 1.06
N MET A 234 -30.65 6.33 0.75
CA MET A 234 -31.77 7.01 0.08
C MET A 234 -33.07 6.68 0.83
N PHE A 235 -33.89 7.72 1.01
CA PHE A 235 -35.21 7.66 1.64
C PHE A 235 -36.21 6.87 0.75
N ALA A 236 -36.75 5.75 1.28
CA ALA A 236 -38.04 5.07 0.99
C ALA A 236 -38.38 4.60 -0.46
N PRO A 237 -39.48 3.82 -0.68
CA PRO A 237 -39.58 2.38 -0.42
C PRO A 237 -39.89 1.52 -1.68
N THR A 238 -39.74 0.20 -1.53
CA THR A 238 -40.16 -0.91 -2.44
C THR A 238 -39.47 -1.05 -3.81
N CYS A 239 -38.63 -2.09 -3.96
CA CYS A 239 -38.45 -2.82 -5.22
C CYS A 239 -37.93 -4.24 -4.94
N THR A 240 -38.68 -5.23 -5.41
CA THR A 240 -38.40 -6.68 -5.38
C THR A 240 -37.19 -7.05 -6.26
N TYR A 241 -36.31 -7.91 -5.77
CA TYR A 241 -35.12 -8.41 -6.48
C TYR A 241 -35.42 -9.74 -7.20
N THR A 242 -35.17 -9.82 -8.50
CA THR A 242 -35.00 -11.07 -9.26
C THR A 242 -33.52 -11.42 -9.36
N HIS A 243 -33.15 -12.65 -9.00
CA HIS A 243 -31.80 -13.18 -9.07
C HIS A 243 -31.50 -13.71 -10.49
N THR A 244 -30.48 -13.16 -11.17
CA THR A 244 -29.80 -13.86 -12.28
C THR A 244 -28.35 -14.13 -11.87
N ARG A 245 -27.95 -15.40 -12.01
CA ARG A 245 -26.65 -15.93 -11.61
C ARG A 245 -25.76 -15.94 -12.86
N ASN A 246 -24.83 -14.99 -12.98
CA ASN A 246 -23.76 -15.06 -13.99
C ASN A 246 -22.49 -15.59 -13.34
N GLU A 247 -22.14 -16.82 -13.67
CA GLU A 247 -20.87 -17.46 -13.30
C GLU A 247 -19.79 -16.99 -14.28
N HIS A 248 -19.03 -15.96 -13.89
CA HIS A 248 -17.81 -15.60 -14.60
C HIS A 248 -16.67 -16.53 -14.19
N LYS A 249 -16.16 -17.32 -15.15
CA LYS A 249 -14.96 -18.15 -15.01
C LYS A 249 -13.76 -17.28 -14.65
N LEU A 250 -13.02 -17.70 -13.61
CA LEU A 250 -11.75 -17.10 -13.19
C LEU A 250 -10.70 -17.27 -14.32
N PRO A 251 -9.99 -16.22 -14.74
CA PRO A 251 -8.89 -16.37 -15.68
C PRO A 251 -7.72 -17.12 -15.01
N HIS A 252 -7.14 -18.08 -15.73
CA HIS A 252 -5.93 -18.79 -15.35
C HIS A 252 -4.74 -17.82 -15.35
N VAL A 253 -4.23 -17.48 -14.17
CA VAL A 253 -2.96 -16.75 -14.00
C VAL A 253 -1.87 -17.81 -13.83
N ASN A 254 -1.09 -18.05 -14.88
CA ASN A 254 -0.06 -19.11 -14.92
C ASN A 254 1.37 -18.59 -14.67
N THR A 255 1.51 -17.41 -14.06
CA THR A 255 2.81 -16.87 -13.62
C THR A 255 2.70 -16.51 -12.14
N LEU A 256 3.57 -17.10 -11.32
CA LEU A 256 3.74 -16.73 -9.91
C LEU A 256 4.27 -15.29 -9.85
N ILE A 257 3.44 -14.35 -9.42
CA ILE A 257 3.84 -12.95 -9.23
C ILE A 257 4.79 -12.86 -8.05
N ARG A 258 5.97 -12.30 -8.28
CA ARG A 258 6.97 -12.08 -7.24
C ARG A 258 6.88 -10.67 -6.67
N ILE A 259 6.70 -10.58 -5.35
CA ILE A 259 6.62 -9.33 -4.56
C ILE A 259 7.66 -9.36 -3.44
#